data_AF-A0A482VMP4-F1
#
_entry.id   AF-A0A482VMP4-F1
#
_cell.length_a   1.000
_cell.length_b   1.000
_cell.length_c   1.000
_cell.angle_alpha   90.00
_cell.angle_beta   90.00
_cell.angle_gamma   90.00
#
_symmetry.space_group_name_H-M   'P 1'
#
loop_
_entity.id
_entity.type
_entity.pdbx_description
1 polymer ?
#
loop_
_entity_poly.entity_id
_entity_poly.type
_entity_poly.pdbx_seq_one_letter_code
_entity_poly.pdbx_strand_id
1 'polypeptide(L)'
;MQRNIYYSDKYYDDEYEYRHVVLPKEMVKLVPKTHLMSEEEWRGIGVQQSKGWVHYMTHSPGIKWKRSKKYRNRVSFMSPNSSWERDGTIIVLLKVSRCSHHLNVKSQSHFFQCHCYLIFVFTLDENCTNLYKGLTETSLIGYKSENTTFFCVHKKHIPTVIRVVDNKNLKISQSEVPYLMYAASPEEVGKFAITCPPDVHVKKLDPSLGEQINSVWPHKFPGSEGFVSDLIEINGGYGLFLKGSDEPVAWVLKHCFGQVGMLQTDDNHKRKGYASLVLKALAKEMGGEGLWPFGTVLADNSASVGMFQRLGFRNVGTFAYINQGYYWRDYTGSIPADAVVGGKDINSRDIYIGQAYDRSMGLIAVQINPGEKEVAIPLNGVVRKVHNHVKILCGPLNNFYWLAANATALNSIVGSKQPVIGGHVDGGGQLNIGRISYRSETKIGRILAYNVGKAFFYFHNDGKEGANVNSYEILLYGADVNNDIRSENFKPY
;
A
#
# COMPACT_ATOMS: atom_id res chain seq x y z
N MET A 1 26.97 -14.89 -38.81
CA MET A 1 26.67 -14.15 -37.55
C MET A 1 27.45 -14.80 -36.43
N GLN A 2 28.34 -14.06 -35.78
CA GLN A 2 29.10 -14.53 -34.63
C GLN A 2 28.13 -14.73 -33.46
N ARG A 3 28.04 -15.96 -32.95
CA ARG A 3 27.22 -16.32 -31.77
C ARG A 3 27.96 -15.84 -30.52
N ASN A 4 27.88 -14.54 -30.23
CA ASN A 4 28.61 -13.97 -29.09
C ASN A 4 27.90 -14.33 -27.78
N ILE A 5 28.34 -15.42 -27.15
CA ILE A 5 28.00 -15.75 -25.77
C ILE A 5 28.67 -14.71 -24.87
N TYR A 6 27.89 -14.11 -23.97
CA TYR A 6 28.40 -13.14 -23.00
C TYR A 6 28.79 -13.84 -21.70
N TYR A 7 29.94 -13.45 -21.16
CA TYR A 7 30.48 -13.93 -19.89
C TYR A 7 30.63 -12.74 -18.95
N SER A 8 30.02 -12.80 -17.78
CA SER A 8 30.18 -11.74 -16.77
C SER A 8 31.57 -11.77 -16.12
N ASP A 9 31.85 -10.73 -15.34
CA ASP A 9 32.92 -10.78 -14.34
C ASP A 9 32.67 -11.92 -13.34
N LYS A 10 33.76 -12.41 -12.75
CA LYS A 10 33.69 -13.42 -11.68
C LYS A 10 33.32 -12.75 -10.36
N TYR A 11 32.52 -13.44 -9.55
CA TYR A 11 32.22 -13.05 -8.18
C TYR A 11 32.37 -14.27 -7.25
N TYR A 12 32.50 -14.04 -5.95
CA TYR A 12 32.97 -15.06 -5.00
C TYR A 12 32.18 -14.99 -3.69
N ASP A 13 32.06 -16.13 -3.01
CA ASP A 13 31.81 -16.19 -1.57
C ASP A 13 32.99 -16.91 -0.87
N ASP A 14 32.79 -17.37 0.36
CA ASP A 14 33.84 -18.03 1.15
C ASP A 14 34.21 -19.43 0.62
N GLU A 15 33.37 -20.06 -0.23
CA GLU A 15 33.54 -21.44 -0.68
C GLU A 15 33.67 -21.60 -2.21
N TYR A 16 33.09 -20.69 -3.00
CA TYR A 16 32.91 -20.86 -4.45
C TYR A 16 33.26 -19.61 -5.29
N GLU A 17 33.67 -19.85 -6.54
CA GLU A 17 33.71 -18.83 -7.59
C GLU A 17 32.52 -18.97 -8.55
N TYR A 18 31.94 -17.84 -8.94
CA TYR A 18 30.73 -17.76 -9.75
C TYR A 18 30.94 -16.84 -10.96
N ARG A 19 30.17 -17.10 -12.02
CA ARG A 19 30.10 -16.30 -13.24
C ARG A 19 28.77 -16.55 -13.95
N HIS A 20 28.20 -15.52 -14.55
CA HIS A 20 27.05 -15.66 -15.43
C HIS A 20 27.49 -15.88 -16.87
N VAL A 21 26.91 -16.88 -17.52
CA VAL A 21 27.03 -17.12 -18.96
C VAL A 21 25.67 -16.84 -19.59
N VAL A 22 25.60 -15.82 -20.43
CA VAL A 22 24.36 -15.40 -21.09
C VAL A 22 24.38 -15.88 -22.54
N LEU A 23 23.45 -16.78 -22.85
CA LEU A 23 23.30 -17.36 -24.18
C LEU A 23 22.44 -16.47 -25.09
N PRO A 24 22.79 -16.33 -26.38
CA PRO A 24 21.93 -15.75 -27.39
C PRO A 24 20.55 -16.43 -27.45
N LYS A 25 19.50 -15.66 -27.81
CA LYS A 25 18.10 -16.12 -27.78
C LYS A 25 17.88 -17.38 -28.63
N GLU A 26 18.56 -17.48 -29.76
CA GLU A 26 18.51 -18.60 -30.70
C GLU A 26 19.12 -19.91 -30.14
N MET A 27 19.94 -19.82 -29.09
CA MET A 27 20.58 -20.96 -28.43
C MET A 27 19.77 -21.49 -27.24
N VAL A 28 18.78 -20.73 -26.75
CA VAL A 28 17.94 -21.13 -25.59
C VAL A 28 17.25 -22.48 -25.81
N LYS A 29 16.90 -22.81 -27.07
CA LYS A 29 16.29 -24.10 -27.44
C LYS A 29 17.22 -25.31 -27.26
N LEU A 30 18.52 -25.09 -27.14
CA LEU A 30 19.54 -26.12 -26.91
C LEU A 30 19.74 -26.40 -25.40
N VAL A 31 19.22 -25.54 -24.52
CA VAL A 31 19.32 -25.71 -23.08
C VAL A 31 18.23 -26.68 -22.60
N PRO A 32 18.59 -27.80 -21.94
CA PRO A 32 17.62 -28.72 -21.38
C PRO A 32 16.72 -28.04 -20.34
N LYS A 33 15.42 -28.36 -20.36
CA LYS A 33 14.47 -27.88 -19.34
C LYS A 33 14.32 -28.81 -18.15
N THR A 34 14.90 -30.01 -18.23
CA THR A 34 14.69 -31.10 -17.27
C THR A 34 15.81 -31.22 -16.25
N HIS A 35 16.99 -30.66 -16.51
CA HIS A 35 18.17 -30.78 -15.65
C HIS A 35 19.18 -29.66 -15.95
N LEU A 36 20.18 -29.53 -15.08
CA LEU A 36 21.33 -28.67 -15.28
C LEU A 36 22.37 -29.39 -16.15
N MET A 37 22.86 -28.71 -17.19
CA MET A 37 23.86 -29.25 -18.13
C MET A 37 25.17 -29.68 -17.45
N SER A 38 25.65 -30.87 -17.81
CA SER A 38 27.02 -31.34 -17.57
C SER A 38 28.06 -30.54 -18.36
N GLU A 39 29.35 -30.71 -18.02
CA GLU A 39 30.46 -30.08 -18.75
C GLU A 39 30.44 -30.38 -20.26
N GLU A 40 30.14 -31.62 -20.63
CA GLU A 40 30.04 -32.01 -22.04
C GLU A 40 28.88 -31.30 -22.74
N GLU A 41 27.73 -31.17 -22.10
CA GLU A 41 26.53 -30.55 -22.68
C GLU A 41 26.69 -29.05 -22.88
N TRP A 42 27.19 -28.30 -21.87
CA TRP A 42 27.36 -26.86 -22.04
C TRP A 42 28.50 -26.52 -23.01
N ARG A 43 29.57 -27.34 -23.06
CA ARG A 43 30.60 -27.20 -24.10
C ARG A 43 30.05 -27.53 -25.48
N GLY A 44 29.17 -28.52 -25.58
CA GLY A 44 28.54 -28.95 -26.83
C GLY A 44 27.69 -27.85 -27.50
N ILE A 45 27.10 -26.95 -26.71
CA ILE A 45 26.38 -25.78 -27.25
C ILE A 45 27.30 -24.57 -27.52
N GLY A 46 28.60 -24.68 -27.21
CA GLY A 46 29.60 -23.66 -27.51
C GLY A 46 30.01 -22.77 -26.34
N VAL A 47 29.58 -23.06 -25.11
CA VAL A 47 30.09 -22.36 -23.92
C VAL A 47 31.55 -22.78 -23.68
N GLN A 48 32.42 -21.80 -23.45
CA GLN A 48 33.86 -22.00 -23.29
C GLN A 48 34.32 -21.42 -21.95
N GLN A 49 34.69 -22.30 -21.02
CA GLN A 49 35.29 -21.96 -19.73
C GLN A 49 36.47 -22.90 -19.42
N SER A 50 37.29 -22.55 -18.43
CA SER A 50 38.32 -23.44 -17.88
C SER A 50 37.69 -24.71 -17.31
N LYS A 51 38.49 -25.75 -17.04
CA LYS A 51 38.00 -26.96 -16.36
C LYS A 51 37.58 -26.63 -14.92
N GLY A 52 36.63 -27.38 -14.38
CA GLY A 52 36.16 -27.27 -12.98
C GLY A 52 34.87 -26.46 -12.77
N TRP A 53 34.31 -25.84 -13.81
CA TRP A 53 33.02 -25.15 -13.73
C TRP A 53 31.84 -26.13 -13.74
N VAL A 54 30.93 -25.97 -12.79
CA VAL A 54 29.67 -26.74 -12.71
C VAL A 54 28.49 -25.79 -12.94
N HIS A 55 27.57 -26.18 -13.84
CA HIS A 55 26.33 -25.45 -14.03
C HIS A 55 25.40 -25.75 -12.85
N TYR A 56 25.31 -24.80 -11.91
CA TYR A 56 24.57 -24.99 -10.66
C TYR A 56 23.14 -24.42 -10.69
N MET A 57 22.85 -23.51 -11.63
CA MET A 57 21.51 -22.95 -11.80
C MET A 57 21.28 -22.38 -13.20
N THR A 58 20.04 -22.46 -13.69
CA THR A 58 19.60 -21.69 -14.86
C THR A 58 18.86 -20.45 -14.40
N HIS A 59 19.41 -19.29 -14.72
CA HIS A 59 18.73 -18.01 -14.51
C HIS A 59 18.02 -17.59 -15.80
N SER A 60 16.68 -17.43 -15.75
CA SER A 60 15.92 -16.81 -16.84
C SER A 60 15.60 -15.37 -16.45
N PRO A 61 16.46 -14.39 -16.78
CA PRO A 61 16.25 -12.98 -16.40
C PRO A 61 15.12 -12.31 -17.20
N GLY A 62 14.44 -13.06 -18.08
CA GLY A 62 13.48 -12.50 -19.02
C GLY A 62 12.10 -12.32 -18.41
N ILE A 63 11.58 -11.10 -18.49
CA ILE A 63 10.15 -10.85 -18.27
C ILE A 63 9.40 -11.30 -19.52
N LYS A 64 8.47 -12.26 -19.37
CA LYS A 64 7.56 -12.68 -20.44
C LYS A 64 6.32 -11.79 -20.42
N TRP A 65 6.09 -11.07 -21.52
CA TRP A 65 4.93 -10.19 -21.66
C TRP A 65 3.77 -10.92 -22.33
N LYS A 66 2.59 -10.89 -21.70
CA LYS A 66 1.30 -11.26 -22.30
C LYS A 66 0.39 -10.05 -22.23
N ARG A 67 -0.06 -9.53 -23.38
CA ARG A 67 -0.94 -8.35 -23.44
C ARG A 67 -2.38 -8.79 -23.66
N SER A 68 -3.27 -8.44 -22.72
CA SER A 68 -4.71 -8.57 -22.93
C SER A 68 -5.21 -7.50 -23.91
N LYS A 69 -6.03 -7.87 -24.90
CA LYS A 69 -6.66 -6.91 -25.82
C LYS A 69 -7.59 -5.94 -25.07
N LYS A 70 -8.38 -6.46 -24.12
CA LYS A 70 -9.33 -5.69 -23.28
C LYS A 70 -8.61 -4.66 -22.41
N TYR A 71 -7.47 -5.04 -21.83
CA TYR A 71 -6.74 -4.23 -20.84
C TYR A 71 -5.48 -3.55 -21.38
N ARG A 72 -5.32 -3.50 -22.71
CA ARG A 72 -4.07 -3.12 -23.40
C ARG A 72 -3.54 -1.72 -23.06
N ASN A 73 -4.38 -0.82 -22.55
CA ASN A 73 -4.07 0.57 -22.25
C ASN A 73 -3.92 0.85 -20.75
N ARG A 74 -3.95 -0.18 -19.90
CA ARG A 74 -3.89 0.00 -18.44
C ARG A 74 -2.47 -0.01 -17.88
N VAL A 75 -1.55 -0.77 -18.48
CA VAL A 75 -0.17 -0.88 -17.99
C VAL A 75 0.79 -0.27 -19.00
N SER A 76 1.73 0.53 -18.53
CA SER A 76 2.83 1.10 -19.31
C SER A 76 4.15 0.82 -18.61
N PHE A 77 5.07 0.21 -19.35
CA PHE A 77 6.45 -0.02 -18.90
C PHE A 77 7.34 1.05 -19.50
N MET A 78 8.17 1.66 -18.66
CA MET A 78 9.04 2.77 -19.04
C MET A 78 10.43 2.53 -18.48
N SER A 79 11.43 2.92 -19.26
CA SER A 79 12.83 2.94 -18.83
C SER A 79 13.53 4.10 -19.56
N PRO A 80 14.09 5.08 -18.84
CA PRO A 80 14.74 6.23 -19.46
C PRO A 80 15.91 5.79 -20.33
N ASN A 81 15.92 6.16 -21.62
CA ASN A 81 17.00 5.84 -22.57
C ASN A 81 17.39 4.35 -22.59
N SER A 82 16.41 3.45 -22.45
CA SER A 82 16.63 2.00 -22.35
C SER A 82 17.64 1.60 -21.27
N SER A 83 17.75 2.38 -20.19
CA SER A 83 18.69 2.12 -19.08
C SER A 83 18.50 0.78 -18.40
N TRP A 84 17.29 0.19 -18.47
CA TRP A 84 16.97 -1.13 -17.91
C TRP A 84 17.97 -2.23 -18.32
N GLU A 85 18.57 -2.15 -19.51
CA GLU A 85 19.57 -3.12 -19.99
C GLU A 85 20.89 -3.05 -19.20
N ARG A 86 21.22 -1.87 -18.67
CA ARG A 86 22.49 -1.60 -17.97
C ARG A 86 22.34 -1.58 -16.46
N ASP A 87 21.30 -0.93 -15.96
CA ASP A 87 21.12 -0.66 -14.54
C ASP A 87 19.76 -1.13 -14.01
N GLY A 88 18.99 -1.89 -14.79
CA GLY A 88 17.69 -2.41 -14.34
C GLY A 88 16.64 -1.34 -14.01
N THR A 89 16.82 -0.06 -14.42
CA THR A 89 15.85 1.00 -14.15
C THR A 89 14.54 0.73 -14.89
N ILE A 90 13.51 0.44 -14.12
CA ILE A 90 12.14 0.24 -14.60
C ILE A 90 11.16 1.12 -13.84
N ILE A 91 10.21 1.70 -14.57
CA ILE A 91 9.05 2.40 -14.04
C ILE A 91 7.83 1.75 -14.68
N VAL A 92 6.93 1.23 -13.85
CA VAL A 92 5.68 0.60 -14.30
C VAL A 92 4.52 1.48 -13.85
N LEU A 93 3.79 2.02 -14.81
CA LEU A 93 2.59 2.81 -14.58
C LEU A 93 1.36 1.95 -14.85
N LEU A 94 0.55 1.73 -13.82
CA LEU A 94 -0.77 1.13 -13.94
C LEU A 94 -1.85 2.19 -13.75
N LYS A 95 -2.72 2.31 -14.75
CA LYS A 95 -3.90 3.18 -14.75
C LYS A 95 -5.12 2.39 -14.28
N VAL A 96 -5.64 2.77 -13.12
CA VAL A 96 -6.86 2.20 -12.55
C VAL A 96 -7.98 3.22 -12.72
N SER A 97 -9.05 2.86 -13.42
CA SER A 97 -10.24 3.71 -13.52
C SER A 97 -10.96 3.76 -12.16
N ARG A 98 -11.28 4.95 -11.67
CA ARG A 98 -12.31 5.13 -10.64
C ARG A 98 -13.66 5.33 -11.34
N CYS A 99 -14.73 4.83 -10.73
CA CYS A 99 -16.08 4.89 -11.30
C CYS A 99 -16.46 6.31 -11.77
N SER A 100 -17.17 6.34 -12.90
CA SER A 100 -17.82 7.52 -13.47
C SER A 100 -18.92 8.03 -12.56
N HIS A 101 -18.83 9.28 -12.12
CA HIS A 101 -19.96 9.94 -11.48
C HIS A 101 -20.97 10.37 -12.55
N HIS A 102 -22.24 10.02 -12.35
CA HIS A 102 -23.34 10.54 -13.17
C HIS A 102 -23.76 11.89 -12.57
N LEU A 103 -23.10 12.99 -12.97
CA LEU A 103 -23.57 14.32 -12.61
C LEU A 103 -24.77 14.67 -13.49
N ASN A 104 -25.97 14.58 -12.94
CA ASN A 104 -27.20 14.97 -13.62
C ASN A 104 -27.37 16.51 -13.51
N VAL A 105 -26.55 17.27 -14.24
CA VAL A 105 -26.74 18.70 -14.40
C VAL A 105 -27.63 18.90 -15.62
N LYS A 106 -28.75 19.61 -15.43
CA LYS A 106 -29.79 19.89 -16.43
C LYS A 106 -29.19 20.02 -17.85
N SER A 107 -29.54 19.05 -18.70
CA SER A 107 -29.35 18.98 -20.17
C SER A 107 -28.00 18.63 -20.80
N GLN A 108 -26.91 18.32 -20.06
CA GLN A 108 -25.71 17.71 -20.67
C GLN A 108 -25.05 16.68 -19.75
N SER A 109 -25.02 15.41 -20.18
CA SER A 109 -24.26 14.35 -19.51
C SER A 109 -22.75 14.57 -19.73
N HIS A 110 -21.99 14.79 -18.66
CA HIS A 110 -20.52 14.80 -18.70
C HIS A 110 -19.99 13.66 -17.82
N PHE A 111 -19.36 12.67 -18.45
CA PHE A 111 -18.66 11.60 -17.77
C PHE A 111 -17.26 12.08 -17.38
N PHE A 112 -17.02 12.36 -16.10
CA PHE A 112 -15.66 12.54 -15.58
C PHE A 112 -15.11 11.18 -15.14
N GLN A 113 -14.27 10.59 -15.98
CA GLN A 113 -13.49 9.40 -15.62
C GLN A 113 -12.21 9.85 -14.91
N CYS A 114 -12.14 9.66 -13.59
CA CYS A 114 -10.93 9.90 -12.81
C CYS A 114 -10.09 8.61 -12.78
N HIS A 115 -8.78 8.71 -12.93
CA HIS A 115 -7.86 7.57 -12.80
C HIS A 115 -7.01 7.70 -11.53
N CYS A 116 -6.60 6.55 -11.02
CA CYS A 116 -5.51 6.45 -10.07
C CYS A 116 -4.32 5.80 -10.76
N TYR A 117 -3.14 6.40 -10.59
CA TYR A 117 -1.88 5.86 -11.06
C TYR A 117 -1.19 5.09 -9.94
N LEU A 118 -1.02 3.78 -10.14
CA LEU A 118 -0.15 2.95 -9.33
C LEU A 118 1.20 2.86 -10.05
N ILE A 119 2.24 3.43 -9.44
CA ILE A 119 3.59 3.51 -10.00
C ILE A 119 4.50 2.56 -9.22
N PHE A 120 5.01 1.52 -9.86
CA PHE A 120 6.08 0.69 -9.32
C PHE A 120 7.43 1.15 -9.90
N VAL A 121 8.46 1.18 -9.07
CA VAL A 121 9.81 1.64 -9.45
C VAL A 121 10.88 0.70 -8.92
N PHE A 122 11.91 0.48 -9.73
CA PHE A 122 13.11 -0.25 -9.31
C PHE A 122 14.33 0.18 -10.12
N THR A 123 15.51 0.14 -9.52
CA THR A 123 16.78 0.33 -10.23
C THR A 123 17.95 -0.32 -9.47
N LEU A 124 18.91 -0.86 -10.19
CA LEU A 124 20.20 -1.30 -9.64
C LEU A 124 21.19 -0.13 -9.54
N ASP A 125 20.96 0.99 -10.24
CA ASP A 125 21.74 2.23 -10.12
C ASP A 125 21.79 2.68 -8.65
N GLU A 126 22.99 2.71 -8.08
CA GLU A 126 23.22 3.14 -6.70
C GLU A 126 22.77 4.57 -6.44
N ASN A 127 22.94 5.45 -7.42
CA ASN A 127 22.59 6.86 -7.31
C ASN A 127 21.13 7.14 -7.71
N CYS A 128 20.42 6.13 -8.24
CA CYS A 128 19.06 6.26 -8.76
C CYS A 128 18.90 7.43 -9.75
N THR A 129 19.95 7.74 -10.52
CA THR A 129 20.02 8.88 -11.43
C THR A 129 19.01 8.74 -12.55
N ASN A 130 18.99 7.57 -13.20
CA ASN A 130 18.04 7.31 -14.29
C ASN A 130 16.61 7.23 -13.75
N LEU A 131 16.41 6.65 -12.57
CA LEU A 131 15.09 6.62 -11.93
C LEU A 131 14.55 8.03 -11.67
N TYR A 132 15.37 8.92 -11.09
CA TYR A 132 15.00 10.32 -10.84
C TYR A 132 14.62 11.03 -12.14
N LYS A 133 15.54 11.03 -13.13
CA LYS A 133 15.32 11.66 -14.44
C LYS A 133 14.05 11.15 -15.11
N GLY A 134 13.86 9.82 -15.12
CA GLY A 134 12.69 9.18 -15.70
C GLY A 134 11.37 9.65 -15.11
N LEU A 135 11.31 9.79 -13.79
CA LEU A 135 10.11 10.25 -13.11
C LEU A 135 9.89 11.76 -13.23
N THR A 136 10.97 12.57 -13.34
CA THR A 136 10.86 14.04 -13.45
C THR A 136 10.68 14.55 -14.87
N GLU A 137 11.26 13.91 -15.87
CA GLU A 137 11.26 14.40 -17.25
C GLU A 137 10.12 13.82 -18.08
N THR A 138 9.53 12.69 -17.67
CA THR A 138 8.42 12.07 -18.39
C THR A 138 7.16 12.93 -18.41
N SER A 139 6.51 12.98 -19.57
CA SER A 139 5.17 13.51 -19.77
C SER A 139 4.08 12.43 -19.73
N LEU A 140 4.45 11.15 -19.60
CA LEU A 140 3.51 10.02 -19.60
C LEU A 140 2.72 9.89 -18.30
N ILE A 141 3.25 10.47 -17.21
CA ILE A 141 2.62 10.45 -15.89
C ILE A 141 1.96 11.82 -15.64
N GLY A 142 0.64 11.83 -15.66
CA GLY A 142 -0.20 13.00 -15.37
C GLY A 142 -0.28 13.34 -13.89
N TYR A 143 0.86 13.64 -13.25
CA TYR A 143 0.99 13.93 -11.81
C TYR A 143 0.04 15.01 -11.26
N LYS A 144 -0.37 15.98 -12.09
CA LYS A 144 -1.24 17.09 -11.68
C LYS A 144 -2.74 16.79 -11.86
N SER A 145 -3.07 15.86 -12.76
CA SER A 145 -4.46 15.58 -13.16
C SER A 145 -5.02 14.31 -12.53
N GLU A 146 -4.17 13.44 -11.98
CA GLU A 146 -4.55 12.11 -11.52
C GLU A 146 -3.94 11.79 -10.16
N ASN A 147 -4.70 11.05 -9.35
CA ASN A 147 -4.25 10.64 -8.01
C ASN A 147 -3.12 9.60 -8.15
N THR A 148 -1.93 9.91 -7.64
CA THR A 148 -0.73 9.09 -7.83
C THR A 148 -0.32 8.37 -6.54
N THR A 149 -0.02 7.09 -6.66
CA THR A 149 0.52 6.25 -5.58
C THR A 149 1.77 5.54 -6.08
N PHE A 150 2.90 5.75 -5.40
CA PHE A 150 4.06 4.88 -5.58
C PHE A 150 3.88 3.62 -4.73
N PHE A 151 3.86 2.48 -5.42
CA PHE A 151 3.51 1.18 -4.90
C PHE A 151 4.77 0.33 -4.68
N CYS A 152 4.90 -0.29 -3.49
CA CYS A 152 6.05 -1.14 -3.13
C CYS A 152 7.42 -0.48 -3.43
N VAL A 153 7.66 0.72 -2.92
CA VAL A 153 8.95 1.41 -3.09
C VAL A 153 9.97 0.78 -2.14
N HIS A 154 11.01 0.14 -2.69
CA HIS A 154 12.10 -0.40 -1.89
C HIS A 154 12.80 0.71 -1.08
N LYS A 155 13.23 0.43 0.15
CA LYS A 155 13.86 1.39 1.07
C LYS A 155 14.98 2.21 0.42
N LYS A 156 15.81 1.58 -0.42
CA LYS A 156 16.89 2.24 -1.19
C LYS A 156 16.37 3.39 -2.07
N HIS A 157 15.17 3.27 -2.62
CA HIS A 157 14.62 4.22 -3.60
C HIS A 157 13.74 5.31 -2.97
N ILE A 158 13.35 5.17 -1.70
CA ILE A 158 12.49 6.14 -1.02
C ILE A 158 13.05 7.57 -1.11
N PRO A 159 14.32 7.86 -0.79
CA PRO A 159 14.84 9.23 -0.88
C PRO A 159 14.70 9.84 -2.28
N THR A 160 14.92 9.04 -3.33
CA THR A 160 14.75 9.48 -4.71
C THR A 160 13.29 9.75 -5.05
N VAL A 161 12.36 8.90 -4.60
CA VAL A 161 10.93 9.12 -4.81
C VAL A 161 10.45 10.38 -4.06
N ILE A 162 10.93 10.63 -2.84
CA ILE A 162 10.63 11.88 -2.10
C ILE A 162 11.16 13.10 -2.86
N ARG A 163 12.38 13.05 -3.40
CA ARG A 163 12.91 14.14 -4.24
C ARG A 163 12.05 14.39 -5.48
N VAL A 164 11.53 13.34 -6.13
CA VAL A 164 10.62 13.45 -7.27
C VAL A 164 9.33 14.14 -6.84
N VAL A 165 8.78 13.75 -5.71
CA VAL A 165 7.57 14.33 -5.14
C VAL A 165 7.77 15.81 -4.89
N ASP A 166 8.86 16.19 -4.22
CA ASP A 166 9.19 17.58 -3.95
C ASP A 166 9.34 18.38 -5.26
N ASN A 167 10.09 17.82 -6.22
CA ASN A 167 10.29 18.42 -7.55
C ASN A 167 8.98 18.65 -8.31
N LYS A 168 8.06 17.68 -8.22
CA LYS A 168 6.75 17.74 -8.87
C LYS A 168 5.69 18.47 -8.05
N ASN A 169 6.06 18.95 -6.85
CA ASN A 169 5.18 19.55 -5.85
C ASN A 169 3.96 18.65 -5.56
N LEU A 170 4.18 17.34 -5.52
CA LEU A 170 3.17 16.36 -5.16
C LEU A 170 2.91 16.41 -3.65
N LYS A 171 1.65 16.23 -3.25
CA LYS A 171 1.24 16.19 -1.84
C LYS A 171 0.98 14.75 -1.43
N ILE A 172 1.95 14.11 -0.81
CA ILE A 172 1.93 12.68 -0.50
C ILE A 172 1.96 12.41 1.02
N SER A 173 1.36 11.30 1.42
CA SER A 173 1.64 10.59 2.66
C SER A 173 2.49 9.35 2.39
N GLN A 174 3.36 9.03 3.34
CA GLN A 174 4.09 7.76 3.37
C GLN A 174 3.48 6.88 4.46
N SER A 175 3.45 5.57 4.25
CA SER A 175 3.11 4.61 5.30
C SER A 175 4.07 4.74 6.50
N GLU A 176 3.55 4.99 7.69
CA GLU A 176 4.35 5.09 8.93
C GLU A 176 4.98 3.74 9.30
N VAL A 177 4.23 2.65 9.12
CA VAL A 177 4.72 1.28 9.34
C VAL A 177 5.37 0.76 8.06
N PRO A 178 6.61 0.22 8.13
CA PRO A 178 7.25 -0.37 6.97
C PRO A 178 6.55 -1.67 6.54
N TYR A 179 6.57 -1.93 5.24
CA TYR A 179 6.18 -3.23 4.70
C TYR A 179 7.41 -4.11 4.52
N LEU A 180 7.30 -5.37 4.93
CA LEU A 180 8.26 -6.42 4.66
C LEU A 180 7.83 -7.18 3.42
N MET A 181 8.74 -7.40 2.47
CA MET A 181 8.47 -8.27 1.33
C MET A 181 9.01 -9.66 1.60
N TYR A 182 8.15 -10.66 1.44
CA TYR A 182 8.50 -12.06 1.58
C TYR A 182 8.43 -12.73 0.22
N ALA A 183 9.47 -13.49 -0.16
CA ALA A 183 9.53 -14.23 -1.41
C ALA A 183 10.01 -15.67 -1.18
N ALA A 184 9.57 -16.60 -2.03
CA ALA A 184 10.01 -18.00 -2.02
C ALA A 184 10.40 -18.43 -3.44
N SER A 185 11.32 -19.39 -3.56
CA SER A 185 11.75 -19.87 -4.87
C SER A 185 10.68 -20.75 -5.52
N PRO A 186 10.63 -20.84 -6.87
CA PRO A 186 9.74 -21.77 -7.57
C PRO A 186 9.88 -23.22 -7.11
N GLU A 187 11.10 -23.64 -6.76
CA GLU A 187 11.40 -25.00 -6.30
C GLU A 187 10.82 -25.27 -4.90
N GLU A 188 10.96 -24.31 -3.97
CA GLU A 188 10.43 -24.43 -2.61
C GLU A 188 8.89 -24.53 -2.62
N VAL A 189 8.23 -23.66 -3.39
CA VAL A 189 6.76 -23.65 -3.45
C VAL A 189 6.19 -24.79 -4.28
N GLY A 190 6.97 -25.33 -5.24
CA GLY A 190 6.60 -26.52 -5.98
C GLY A 190 6.39 -27.75 -5.09
N LYS A 191 7.07 -27.80 -3.94
CA LYS A 191 6.98 -28.88 -2.94
C LYS A 191 5.73 -28.78 -2.05
N PHE A 192 4.92 -27.72 -2.17
CA PHE A 192 3.73 -27.58 -1.32
C PHE A 192 2.68 -28.66 -1.59
N ALA A 193 2.20 -29.28 -0.51
CA ALA A 193 1.01 -30.14 -0.52
C ALA A 193 -0.25 -29.30 -0.25
N ILE A 194 -1.27 -29.47 -1.09
CA ILE A 194 -2.57 -28.80 -0.98
C ILE A 194 -3.59 -29.83 -0.48
N THR A 195 -3.58 -30.08 0.83
CA THR A 195 -4.51 -31.01 1.48
C THR A 195 -5.62 -30.21 2.16
N CYS A 196 -6.84 -30.39 1.69
CA CYS A 196 -8.01 -29.70 2.24
C CYS A 196 -8.61 -30.51 3.41
N PRO A 197 -9.00 -29.87 4.52
CA PRO A 197 -9.87 -30.49 5.51
C PRO A 197 -11.20 -30.99 4.90
N PRO A 198 -11.90 -31.95 5.54
CA PRO A 198 -13.07 -32.60 4.95
C PRO A 198 -14.23 -31.66 4.61
N ASP A 199 -14.38 -30.56 5.33
CA ASP A 199 -15.48 -29.59 5.27
C ASP A 199 -15.28 -28.47 4.24
N VAL A 200 -14.09 -28.36 3.67
CA VAL A 200 -13.74 -27.28 2.73
C VAL A 200 -13.09 -27.80 1.45
N HIS A 201 -13.12 -26.99 0.41
CA HIS A 201 -12.41 -27.26 -0.83
C HIS A 201 -11.81 -25.98 -1.42
N VAL A 202 -10.67 -26.10 -2.08
CA VAL A 202 -9.98 -25.00 -2.76
C VAL A 202 -10.45 -24.94 -4.21
N LYS A 203 -10.83 -23.76 -4.70
CA LYS A 203 -11.13 -23.52 -6.11
C LYS A 203 -10.63 -22.15 -6.57
N LYS A 204 -10.62 -21.93 -7.88
CA LYS A 204 -10.33 -20.62 -8.47
C LYS A 204 -11.43 -19.62 -8.08
N LEU A 205 -11.03 -18.37 -7.86
CA LEU A 205 -11.97 -17.29 -7.62
C LEU A 205 -12.73 -16.94 -8.90
N ASP A 206 -14.01 -16.62 -8.74
CA ASP A 206 -14.86 -16.07 -9.79
C ASP A 206 -14.89 -14.54 -9.69
N PRO A 207 -14.85 -13.78 -10.81
CA PRO A 207 -14.91 -12.32 -10.78
C PRO A 207 -16.14 -11.72 -10.07
N SER A 208 -17.24 -12.47 -9.96
CA SER A 208 -18.44 -12.07 -9.20
C SER A 208 -18.18 -11.89 -7.70
N LEU A 209 -17.13 -12.51 -7.15
CA LEU A 209 -16.72 -12.33 -5.76
C LEU A 209 -16.01 -11.00 -5.50
N GLY A 210 -15.77 -10.19 -6.53
CA GLY A 210 -15.02 -8.94 -6.41
C GLY A 210 -15.63 -7.96 -5.41
N GLU A 211 -16.96 -7.82 -5.39
CA GLU A 211 -17.66 -6.96 -4.43
C GLU A 211 -17.50 -7.46 -2.99
N GLN A 212 -17.69 -8.77 -2.76
CA GLN A 212 -17.54 -9.39 -1.44
C GLN A 212 -16.11 -9.22 -0.91
N ILE A 213 -15.10 -9.51 -1.73
CA ILE A 213 -13.68 -9.37 -1.37
C ILE A 213 -13.35 -7.89 -1.10
N ASN A 214 -13.86 -6.98 -1.92
CA ASN A 214 -13.66 -5.54 -1.75
C ASN A 214 -14.29 -5.01 -0.46
N SER A 215 -15.43 -5.56 -0.04
CA SER A 215 -16.18 -5.08 1.13
C SER A 215 -15.36 -5.10 2.43
N VAL A 216 -14.49 -6.10 2.58
CA VAL A 216 -13.61 -6.30 3.75
C VAL A 216 -12.16 -5.91 3.50
N TRP A 217 -11.83 -5.38 2.32
CA TRP A 217 -10.47 -4.95 2.01
C TRP A 217 -10.15 -3.59 2.68
N PRO A 218 -9.17 -3.51 3.60
CA PRO A 218 -8.89 -2.27 4.34
C PRO A 218 -8.36 -1.13 3.46
N HIS A 219 -7.86 -1.43 2.27
CA HIS A 219 -7.31 -0.44 1.33
C HIS A 219 -8.26 -0.13 0.16
N LYS A 220 -9.56 -0.48 0.29
CA LYS A 220 -10.58 -0.16 -0.72
C LYS A 220 -10.69 1.34 -0.97
N PHE A 221 -11.08 1.70 -2.19
CA PHE A 221 -11.26 3.08 -2.64
C PHE A 221 -12.47 3.15 -3.58
N PRO A 222 -13.03 4.34 -3.88
CA PRO A 222 -14.17 4.44 -4.79
C PRO A 222 -13.90 3.79 -6.15
N GLY A 223 -14.71 2.81 -6.54
CA GLY A 223 -14.53 2.02 -7.76
C GLY A 223 -13.61 0.81 -7.62
N SER A 224 -13.11 0.49 -6.42
CA SER A 224 -12.19 -0.63 -6.23
C SER A 224 -12.86 -2.00 -6.36
N GLU A 225 -14.18 -2.11 -6.30
CA GLU A 225 -14.93 -3.33 -6.59
C GLU A 225 -14.67 -3.83 -8.02
N GLY A 226 -14.76 -2.95 -9.01
CA GLY A 226 -14.43 -3.28 -10.40
C GLY A 226 -12.94 -3.59 -10.58
N PHE A 227 -12.07 -2.90 -9.83
CA PHE A 227 -10.64 -3.22 -9.81
C PHE A 227 -10.36 -4.64 -9.28
N VAL A 228 -11.04 -5.07 -8.21
CA VAL A 228 -10.88 -6.42 -7.66
C VAL A 228 -11.43 -7.48 -8.63
N SER A 229 -12.61 -7.26 -9.22
CA SER A 229 -13.15 -8.17 -10.25
C SER A 229 -12.20 -8.30 -11.46
N ASP A 230 -11.64 -7.19 -11.93
CA ASP A 230 -10.66 -7.19 -13.03
C ASP A 230 -9.37 -7.93 -12.63
N LEU A 231 -8.90 -7.81 -11.39
CA LEU A 231 -7.76 -8.59 -10.90
C LEU A 231 -8.04 -10.10 -10.94
N ILE A 232 -9.23 -10.53 -10.52
CA ILE A 232 -9.62 -11.95 -10.56
C ILE A 232 -9.69 -12.43 -12.01
N GLU A 233 -10.31 -11.65 -12.91
CA GLU A 233 -10.41 -12.02 -14.33
C GLU A 233 -9.03 -12.11 -15.02
N ILE A 234 -8.13 -11.16 -14.75
CA ILE A 234 -6.85 -11.05 -15.48
C ILE A 234 -5.78 -11.96 -14.89
N ASN A 235 -5.65 -11.95 -13.57
CA ASN A 235 -4.53 -12.57 -12.87
C ASN A 235 -4.94 -13.84 -12.11
N GLY A 236 -6.22 -13.99 -11.78
CA GLY A 236 -6.74 -15.10 -11.01
C GLY A 236 -6.44 -15.00 -9.51
N GLY A 237 -6.85 -16.06 -8.82
CA GLY A 237 -6.67 -16.24 -7.39
C GLY A 237 -7.32 -17.54 -6.95
N TYR A 238 -7.16 -17.86 -5.66
CA TYR A 238 -7.75 -19.04 -5.05
C TYR A 238 -8.61 -18.63 -3.86
N GLY A 239 -9.76 -19.29 -3.74
CA GLY A 239 -10.59 -19.24 -2.55
C GLY A 239 -10.70 -20.62 -1.91
N LEU A 240 -11.01 -20.62 -0.62
CA LEU A 240 -11.40 -21.79 0.15
C LEU A 240 -12.88 -21.66 0.46
N PHE A 241 -13.64 -22.71 0.17
CA PHE A 241 -15.10 -22.70 0.21
C PHE A 241 -15.63 -23.85 1.04
N LEU A 242 -16.69 -23.60 1.81
CA LEU A 242 -17.41 -24.64 2.55
C LEU A 242 -18.06 -25.61 1.56
N LYS A 243 -17.91 -26.92 1.74
CA LYS A 243 -18.51 -27.91 0.82
C LYS A 243 -20.04 -27.94 0.87
N GLY A 244 -20.65 -27.55 1.99
CA GLY A 244 -22.11 -27.59 2.18
C GLY A 244 -22.86 -26.41 1.54
N SER A 245 -22.26 -25.21 1.56
CA SER A 245 -22.91 -23.97 1.09
C SER A 245 -22.21 -23.32 -0.10
N ASP A 246 -20.99 -23.75 -0.41
CA ASP A 246 -20.10 -23.11 -1.39
C ASP A 246 -19.78 -21.64 -1.05
N GLU A 247 -19.85 -21.29 0.23
CA GLU A 247 -19.51 -19.95 0.74
C GLU A 247 -17.98 -19.80 0.89
N PRO A 248 -17.38 -18.67 0.41
CA PRO A 248 -15.95 -18.41 0.57
C PRO A 248 -15.59 -18.03 2.00
N VAL A 249 -14.63 -18.75 2.59
CA VAL A 249 -14.16 -18.54 3.97
C VAL A 249 -12.70 -18.09 4.07
N ALA A 250 -11.95 -18.17 2.97
CA ALA A 250 -10.62 -17.56 2.83
C ALA A 250 -10.29 -17.36 1.34
N TRP A 251 -9.41 -16.41 1.02
CA TRP A 251 -9.01 -16.16 -0.37
C TRP A 251 -7.65 -15.47 -0.48
N VAL A 252 -7.06 -15.55 -1.66
CA VAL A 252 -5.84 -14.84 -2.05
C VAL A 252 -5.87 -14.56 -3.56
N LEU A 253 -5.38 -13.39 -3.96
CA LEU A 253 -5.34 -12.96 -5.36
C LEU A 253 -3.89 -12.78 -5.83
N LYS A 254 -3.67 -12.95 -7.14
CA LYS A 254 -2.45 -12.48 -7.80
C LYS A 254 -2.66 -11.00 -8.15
N HIS A 255 -2.02 -10.13 -7.38
CA HIS A 255 -2.21 -8.68 -7.46
C HIS A 255 -1.49 -8.07 -8.67
N CYS A 256 -1.63 -6.76 -8.86
CA CYS A 256 -1.31 -6.06 -10.10
C CYS A 256 0.16 -6.10 -10.59
N PHE A 257 1.14 -6.39 -9.73
CA PHE A 257 2.55 -6.57 -10.13
C PHE A 257 3.00 -8.04 -10.00
N GLY A 258 2.05 -8.98 -9.97
CA GLY A 258 2.32 -10.41 -9.87
C GLY A 258 2.58 -10.91 -8.45
N GLN A 259 2.47 -10.05 -7.42
CA GLN A 259 2.57 -10.46 -6.02
C GLN A 259 1.33 -11.19 -5.54
N VAL A 260 1.46 -12.02 -4.51
CA VAL A 260 0.33 -12.49 -3.72
C VAL A 260 -0.21 -11.31 -2.90
N GLY A 261 -1.53 -11.10 -2.93
CA GLY A 261 -2.16 -9.97 -2.26
C GLY A 261 -3.62 -10.24 -1.93
N MET A 262 -4.22 -9.34 -1.16
CA MET A 262 -5.61 -9.45 -0.68
C MET A 262 -5.88 -10.81 0.00
N LEU A 263 -4.87 -11.33 0.71
CA LEU A 263 -4.99 -12.56 1.49
C LEU A 263 -5.84 -12.28 2.73
N GLN A 264 -6.96 -12.98 2.87
CA GLN A 264 -7.88 -12.82 4.00
C GLN A 264 -8.49 -14.17 4.39
N THR A 265 -8.86 -14.29 5.65
CA THR A 265 -9.72 -15.37 6.15
C THR A 265 -10.87 -14.71 6.89
N ASP A 266 -12.08 -15.20 6.64
CA ASP A 266 -13.28 -14.78 7.35
C ASP A 266 -13.07 -14.88 8.87
N ASP A 267 -13.59 -13.91 9.61
CA ASP A 267 -13.32 -13.77 11.05
C ASP A 267 -13.79 -15.00 11.84
N ASN A 268 -14.88 -15.64 11.42
CA ASN A 268 -15.43 -16.85 12.05
C ASN A 268 -14.63 -18.13 11.68
N HIS A 269 -13.67 -18.02 10.77
CA HIS A 269 -12.90 -19.14 10.21
C HIS A 269 -11.39 -18.99 10.43
N LYS A 270 -10.96 -18.00 11.24
CA LYS A 270 -9.56 -17.81 11.62
C LYS A 270 -9.02 -18.98 12.46
N ARG A 271 -7.69 -19.07 12.52
CA ARG A 271 -6.93 -20.10 13.27
C ARG A 271 -7.11 -21.55 12.78
N LYS A 272 -7.77 -21.78 11.64
CA LYS A 272 -7.92 -23.10 11.00
C LYS A 272 -6.85 -23.41 9.92
N GLY A 273 -5.85 -22.53 9.75
CA GLY A 273 -4.81 -22.69 8.72
C GLY A 273 -5.25 -22.34 7.28
N TYR A 274 -6.46 -21.82 7.11
CA TYR A 274 -7.08 -21.57 5.79
C TYR A 274 -6.32 -20.57 4.92
N ALA A 275 -5.83 -19.46 5.49
CA ALA A 275 -4.97 -18.50 4.78
C ALA A 275 -3.72 -19.18 4.18
N SER A 276 -3.07 -20.07 4.95
CA SER A 276 -1.90 -20.80 4.48
C SER A 276 -2.25 -21.77 3.35
N LEU A 277 -3.44 -22.37 3.37
CA LEU A 277 -3.89 -23.32 2.35
C LEU A 277 -4.08 -22.63 0.98
N VAL A 278 -4.80 -21.50 0.95
CA VAL A 278 -5.00 -20.75 -0.30
C VAL A 278 -3.72 -20.09 -0.80
N LEU A 279 -2.86 -19.59 0.11
CA LEU A 279 -1.54 -19.06 -0.23
C LEU A 279 -0.64 -20.13 -0.87
N LYS A 280 -0.60 -21.34 -0.29
CA LYS A 280 0.14 -22.46 -0.90
C LYS A 280 -0.37 -22.80 -2.28
N ALA A 281 -1.69 -22.81 -2.49
CA ALA A 281 -2.30 -23.13 -3.78
C ALA A 281 -1.86 -22.12 -4.86
N LEU A 282 -1.97 -20.81 -4.55
CA LEU A 282 -1.52 -19.76 -5.47
C LEU A 282 0.00 -19.80 -5.69
N ALA A 283 0.78 -19.92 -4.63
CA ALA A 283 2.24 -19.93 -4.71
C ALA A 283 2.76 -21.13 -5.53
N LYS A 284 2.14 -22.30 -5.37
CA LYS A 284 2.48 -23.50 -6.15
C LYS A 284 2.21 -23.31 -7.64
N GLU A 285 1.07 -22.70 -8.00
CA GLU A 285 0.77 -22.35 -9.39
C GLU A 285 1.82 -21.38 -9.95
N MET A 286 2.14 -20.32 -9.22
CA MET A 286 3.16 -19.35 -9.63
C MET A 286 4.53 -20.01 -9.83
N GLY A 287 4.95 -20.90 -8.92
CA GLY A 287 6.18 -21.68 -9.05
C GLY A 287 6.18 -22.60 -10.26
N GLY A 288 5.03 -23.23 -10.58
CA GLY A 288 4.84 -24.01 -11.80
C GLY A 288 4.99 -23.19 -13.09
N GLU A 289 4.72 -21.88 -13.05
CA GLU A 289 4.99 -20.93 -14.12
C GLU A 289 6.45 -20.45 -14.18
N GLY A 290 7.29 -20.88 -13.22
CA GLY A 290 8.67 -20.42 -13.04
C GLY A 290 8.78 -19.04 -12.38
N LEU A 291 7.70 -18.52 -11.79
CA LEU A 291 7.68 -17.24 -11.10
C LEU A 291 8.04 -17.41 -9.63
N TRP A 292 8.75 -16.44 -9.08
CA TRP A 292 8.97 -16.32 -7.64
C TRP A 292 7.71 -15.74 -7.00
N PRO A 293 6.92 -16.49 -6.22
CA PRO A 293 5.86 -15.89 -5.44
C PRO A 293 6.43 -14.97 -4.38
N PHE A 294 5.89 -13.76 -4.32
CA PHE A 294 6.25 -12.75 -3.33
C PHE A 294 5.03 -11.99 -2.85
N GLY A 295 5.05 -11.48 -1.63
CA GLY A 295 3.96 -10.70 -1.04
C GLY A 295 4.49 -9.66 -0.05
N THR A 296 3.75 -8.56 0.12
CA THR A 296 4.07 -7.52 1.11
C THR A 296 3.20 -7.66 2.34
N VAL A 297 3.82 -7.53 3.51
CA VAL A 297 3.18 -7.68 4.81
C VAL A 297 3.58 -6.49 5.68
N LEU A 298 2.61 -5.85 6.34
CA LEU A 298 2.92 -4.83 7.35
C LEU A 298 3.81 -5.43 8.45
N ALA A 299 4.85 -4.72 8.88
CA ALA A 299 5.81 -5.23 9.86
C ALA A 299 5.17 -5.59 11.22
N ASP A 300 4.07 -4.93 11.59
CA ASP A 300 3.30 -5.20 12.82
C ASP A 300 2.27 -6.32 12.67
N ASN A 301 2.04 -6.84 11.46
CA ASN A 301 1.16 -7.98 11.23
C ASN A 301 1.89 -9.30 11.55
N SER A 302 2.08 -9.57 12.84
CA SER A 302 2.82 -10.74 13.33
C SER A 302 2.20 -12.07 12.85
N ALA A 303 0.89 -12.12 12.62
CA ALA A 303 0.20 -13.31 12.13
C ALA A 303 0.63 -13.67 10.70
N SER A 304 0.61 -12.70 9.78
CA SER A 304 1.08 -12.89 8.41
C SER A 304 2.58 -13.08 8.36
N VAL A 305 3.38 -12.30 9.09
CA VAL A 305 4.83 -12.46 9.20
C VAL A 305 5.20 -13.89 9.58
N GLY A 306 4.63 -14.41 10.68
CA GLY A 306 4.90 -15.77 11.13
C GLY A 306 4.39 -16.84 10.16
N MET A 307 3.29 -16.59 9.44
CA MET A 307 2.81 -17.50 8.41
C MET A 307 3.75 -17.58 7.21
N PHE A 308 4.19 -16.45 6.64
CA PHE A 308 5.11 -16.43 5.50
C PHE A 308 6.43 -17.16 5.85
N GLN A 309 7.00 -16.88 7.02
CA GLN A 309 8.21 -17.54 7.50
C GLN A 309 8.04 -19.06 7.65
N ARG A 310 6.95 -19.53 8.26
CA ARG A 310 6.66 -20.98 8.39
C ARG A 310 6.49 -21.69 7.05
N LEU A 311 6.06 -20.97 6.02
CA LEU A 311 5.92 -21.51 4.67
C LEU A 311 7.23 -21.46 3.86
N GLY A 312 8.34 -21.03 4.46
CA GLY A 312 9.65 -20.97 3.81
C GLY A 312 9.89 -19.70 3.00
N PHE A 313 8.97 -18.72 3.05
CA PHE A 313 9.23 -17.43 2.42
C PHE A 313 10.25 -16.64 3.24
N ARG A 314 11.17 -16.00 2.53
CA ARG A 314 12.28 -15.23 3.11
C ARG A 314 12.03 -13.75 2.93
N ASN A 315 12.38 -12.95 3.93
CA ASN A 315 12.30 -11.50 3.83
C ASN A 315 13.39 -11.01 2.85
N VAL A 316 12.98 -10.31 1.79
CA VAL A 316 13.87 -9.79 0.75
C VAL A 316 14.08 -8.27 0.84
N GLY A 317 13.46 -7.61 1.82
CA GLY A 317 13.70 -6.19 2.07
C GLY A 317 12.52 -5.46 2.69
N THR A 318 12.76 -4.17 2.90
CA THR A 318 11.77 -3.23 3.45
C THR A 318 11.28 -2.30 2.36
N PHE A 319 9.97 -2.08 2.34
CA PHE A 319 9.27 -1.34 1.31
C PHE A 319 8.28 -0.34 1.94
N ALA A 320 7.91 0.68 1.18
CA ALA A 320 6.91 1.67 1.56
C ALA A 320 5.88 1.87 0.46
N TYR A 321 4.70 2.33 0.86
CA TYR A 321 3.69 2.86 -0.04
C TYR A 321 3.62 4.37 0.17
N ILE A 322 3.65 5.11 -0.93
CA ILE A 322 3.67 6.56 -0.91
C ILE A 322 2.48 7.04 -1.73
N ASN A 323 1.41 7.43 -1.02
CA ASN A 323 0.12 7.78 -1.62
C ASN A 323 -0.02 9.30 -1.70
N GLN A 324 -0.62 9.84 -2.76
CA GLN A 324 -1.07 11.23 -2.75
C GLN A 324 -2.27 11.38 -1.81
N GLY A 325 -2.15 12.22 -0.78
CA GLY A 325 -3.03 12.20 0.38
C GLY A 325 -2.94 13.43 1.27
N TYR A 326 -3.42 13.30 2.51
CA TYR A 326 -3.15 14.29 3.55
C TYR A 326 -1.72 14.19 4.05
N TYR A 327 -1.18 15.28 4.57
CA TYR A 327 0.20 15.34 5.04
C TYR A 327 0.35 16.36 6.16
N TRP A 328 1.46 16.28 6.88
CA TRP A 328 1.78 17.17 7.99
C TRP A 328 2.89 18.15 7.57
N ARG A 329 2.59 19.44 7.58
CA ARG A 329 3.56 20.52 7.27
C ARG A 329 4.03 21.20 8.54
N ASP A 330 5.29 21.62 8.61
CA ASP A 330 5.76 22.46 9.72
C ASP A 330 4.90 23.72 9.85
N TYR A 331 4.42 23.98 11.06
CA TYR A 331 3.60 25.13 11.37
C TYR A 331 4.48 26.29 11.84
N THR A 332 4.43 27.40 11.10
CA THR A 332 5.28 28.57 11.33
C THR A 332 4.51 29.76 11.91
N GLY A 333 3.23 29.58 12.25
CA GLY A 333 2.29 30.63 12.64
C GLY A 333 1.31 31.02 11.52
N SER A 334 1.66 30.78 10.26
CA SER A 334 0.78 31.02 9.11
C SER A 334 -0.04 29.79 8.77
N ILE A 335 -1.27 30.01 8.28
CA ILE A 335 -2.19 28.95 7.85
C ILE A 335 -2.01 28.70 6.33
N PRO A 336 -1.58 27.50 5.91
CA PRO A 336 -1.59 27.12 4.50
C PRO A 336 -2.99 27.12 3.90
N ALA A 337 -3.11 27.45 2.61
CA ALA A 337 -4.39 27.45 1.90
C ALA A 337 -5.07 26.06 1.84
N ASP A 338 -4.29 24.98 1.96
CA ASP A 338 -4.75 23.60 1.98
C ASP A 338 -4.80 23.00 3.40
N ALA A 339 -4.75 23.83 4.45
CA ALA A 339 -4.89 23.38 5.83
C ALA A 339 -6.33 22.92 6.12
N VAL A 340 -6.45 21.77 6.79
CA VAL A 340 -7.74 21.16 7.13
C VAL A 340 -8.37 21.92 8.29
N VAL A 341 -9.53 22.52 8.04
CA VAL A 341 -10.35 23.17 9.07
C VAL A 341 -10.93 22.09 9.97
N GLY A 342 -10.58 22.13 11.26
CA GLY A 342 -11.10 21.19 12.25
C GLY A 342 -12.45 21.61 12.82
N GLY A 343 -12.74 22.91 12.83
CA GLY A 343 -14.01 23.48 13.24
C GLY A 343 -13.92 24.99 13.39
N LYS A 344 -14.75 25.54 14.26
CA LYS A 344 -14.80 26.99 14.54
C LYS A 344 -14.65 27.28 16.02
N ASP A 345 -13.95 28.37 16.34
CA ASP A 345 -13.91 28.92 17.70
C ASP A 345 -15.21 29.66 18.07
N ILE A 346 -15.27 30.20 19.30
CA ILE A 346 -16.42 30.95 19.81
C ILE A 346 -16.75 32.20 18.97
N ASN A 347 -15.77 32.75 18.25
CA ASN A 347 -15.92 33.91 17.38
C ASN A 347 -16.19 33.51 15.92
N SER A 348 -16.54 32.25 15.66
CA SER A 348 -16.78 31.69 14.32
C SER A 348 -15.57 31.70 13.37
N ARG A 349 -14.36 31.88 13.91
CA ARG A 349 -13.11 31.81 13.16
C ARG A 349 -12.68 30.36 13.02
N ASP A 350 -12.05 30.03 11.91
CA ASP A 350 -11.59 28.66 11.64
C ASP A 350 -10.44 28.28 12.58
N ILE A 351 -10.55 27.09 13.16
CA ILE A 351 -9.47 26.45 13.92
C ILE A 351 -8.98 25.22 13.16
N TYR A 352 -7.69 24.93 13.31
CA TYR A 352 -6.99 23.95 12.50
C TYR A 352 -6.46 22.80 13.34
N ILE A 353 -6.15 21.71 12.67
CA ILE A 353 -5.65 20.50 13.30
C ILE A 353 -4.12 20.50 13.24
N GLY A 354 -3.50 20.37 14.40
CA GLY A 354 -2.06 20.25 14.54
C GLY A 354 -1.62 18.93 15.15
N GLN A 355 -0.31 18.68 15.10
CA GLN A 355 0.35 17.70 15.94
C GLN A 355 1.60 18.32 16.59
N ALA A 356 1.88 17.92 17.82
CA ALA A 356 3.03 18.37 18.57
C ALA A 356 3.61 17.23 19.41
N TYR A 357 4.93 17.15 19.49
CA TYR A 357 5.63 16.11 20.23
C TYR A 357 5.90 16.51 21.67
N ASP A 358 5.62 15.62 22.62
CA ASP A 358 6.01 15.74 24.02
C ASP A 358 6.85 14.51 24.42
N ARG A 359 8.03 14.75 24.99
CA ARG A 359 8.99 13.70 25.35
C ARG A 359 8.48 12.68 26.37
N SER A 360 7.45 13.04 27.16
CA SER A 360 6.90 12.17 28.19
C SER A 360 5.75 11.29 27.71
N MET A 361 5.26 11.50 26.48
CA MET A 361 4.09 10.78 25.98
C MET A 361 4.15 10.41 24.51
N GLY A 362 4.69 11.23 23.61
CA GLY A 362 4.72 10.95 22.17
C GLY A 362 4.19 12.10 21.32
N LEU A 363 3.68 11.78 20.14
CA LEU A 363 3.17 12.74 19.15
C LEU A 363 1.66 12.91 19.30
N ILE A 364 1.19 14.12 19.61
CA ILE A 364 -0.18 14.37 20.05
C ILE A 364 -0.92 15.30 19.09
N ALA A 365 -2.16 14.95 18.74
CA ALA A 365 -3.08 15.84 18.03
C ALA A 365 -3.50 17.02 18.91
N VAL A 366 -3.36 18.24 18.38
CA VAL A 366 -3.62 19.50 19.08
C VAL A 366 -4.47 20.45 18.23
N GLN A 367 -5.06 21.44 18.88
CA GLN A 367 -5.72 22.55 18.22
C GLN A 367 -4.69 23.63 17.83
N ILE A 368 -4.81 24.14 16.61
CA ILE A 368 -4.07 25.32 16.13
C ILE A 368 -5.05 26.48 15.97
N ASN A 369 -4.75 27.59 16.63
CA ASN A 369 -5.43 28.86 16.42
C ASN A 369 -4.60 29.73 15.46
N PRO A 370 -5.21 30.38 14.46
CA PRO A 370 -4.47 31.24 13.53
C PRO A 370 -3.64 32.32 14.23
N GLY A 371 -2.36 32.43 13.86
CA GLY A 371 -1.42 33.41 14.41
C GLY A 371 -0.74 33.00 15.72
N GLU A 372 -1.19 31.95 16.40
CA GLU A 372 -0.59 31.47 17.65
C GLU A 372 0.45 30.38 17.38
N LYS A 373 1.75 30.69 17.50
CA LYS A 373 2.82 29.69 17.32
C LYS A 373 2.92 28.67 18.46
N GLU A 374 2.43 29.03 19.63
CA GLU A 374 2.42 28.18 20.81
C GLU A 374 1.11 27.38 20.85
N VAL A 375 1.21 26.06 20.92
CA VAL A 375 0.07 25.14 20.98
C VAL A 375 0.02 24.43 22.32
N ALA A 376 -1.19 24.10 22.75
CA ALA A 376 -1.47 23.40 24.00
C ALA A 376 -1.56 21.88 23.79
N ILE A 377 -0.76 21.14 24.55
CA ILE A 377 -0.82 19.68 24.66
C ILE A 377 -1.52 19.33 25.99
N PRO A 378 -2.78 18.85 25.95
CA PRO A 378 -3.44 18.32 27.14
C PRO A 378 -2.84 16.95 27.51
N LEU A 379 -2.38 16.77 28.75
CA LEU A 379 -1.61 15.60 29.16
C LEU A 379 -1.77 15.32 30.66
N ASN A 380 -2.29 14.14 31.02
CA ASN A 380 -2.42 13.66 32.41
C ASN A 380 -3.06 14.69 33.36
N GLY A 381 -4.16 15.32 32.94
CA GLY A 381 -4.87 16.32 33.73
C GLY A 381 -4.31 17.76 33.66
N VAL A 382 -3.11 17.95 33.09
CA VAL A 382 -2.46 19.26 32.94
C VAL A 382 -2.31 19.66 31.47
N VAL A 383 -1.94 20.91 31.19
CA VAL A 383 -1.67 21.39 29.83
C VAL A 383 -0.24 21.86 29.75
N ARG A 384 0.51 21.34 28.79
CA ARG A 384 1.85 21.80 28.43
C ARG A 384 1.76 22.66 27.19
N LYS A 385 2.57 23.71 27.12
CA LYS A 385 2.64 24.58 25.95
C LYS A 385 3.94 24.37 25.21
N VAL A 386 3.86 24.27 23.89
CA VAL A 386 5.04 24.05 23.03
C VAL A 386 4.94 24.91 21.77
N HIS A 387 6.10 25.34 21.26
CA HIS A 387 6.20 26.14 20.04
C HIS A 387 7.15 25.54 19.00
N ASN A 388 7.91 24.50 19.37
CA ASN A 388 8.87 23.84 18.49
C ASN A 388 8.29 22.52 17.97
N HIS A 389 8.64 22.18 16.73
CA HIS A 389 8.23 20.93 16.07
C HIS A 389 6.71 20.72 15.97
N VAL A 390 5.95 21.82 15.90
CA VAL A 390 4.51 21.81 15.64
C VAL A 390 4.28 21.63 14.15
N LYS A 391 3.37 20.73 13.78
CA LYS A 391 2.93 20.55 12.39
C LYS A 391 1.43 20.79 12.26
N ILE A 392 1.00 21.23 11.09
CA ILE A 392 -0.40 21.45 10.71
C ILE A 392 -0.83 20.42 9.66
N LEU A 393 -2.06 19.92 9.79
CA LEU A 393 -2.65 18.97 8.86
C LEU A 393 -3.08 19.69 7.58
N CYS A 394 -2.60 19.22 6.44
CA CYS A 394 -2.93 19.73 5.12
C CYS A 394 -3.40 18.60 4.20
N GLY A 395 -4.21 18.91 3.20
CA GLY A 395 -4.58 17.93 2.17
C GLY A 395 -5.77 18.35 1.32
N PRO A 396 -6.25 17.45 0.45
CA PRO A 396 -7.44 17.70 -0.36
C PRO A 396 -8.69 17.81 0.54
N LEU A 397 -9.18 19.02 0.76
CA LEU A 397 -10.21 19.32 1.77
C LEU A 397 -11.50 18.49 1.58
N ASN A 398 -11.90 18.23 0.33
CA ASN A 398 -13.11 17.45 0.01
C ASN A 398 -13.02 15.96 0.38
N ASN A 399 -11.83 15.46 0.73
CA ASN A 399 -11.64 14.07 1.13
C ASN A 399 -11.72 13.88 2.65
N PHE A 400 -11.90 14.94 3.44
CA PHE A 400 -12.04 14.86 4.88
C PHE A 400 -13.50 14.99 5.28
N TYR A 401 -13.92 14.13 6.19
CA TYR A 401 -15.25 14.22 6.78
C TYR A 401 -15.22 13.74 8.23
N TRP A 402 -16.18 14.23 8.99
CA TRP A 402 -16.32 13.94 10.41
C TRP A 402 -17.43 12.92 10.60
N LEU A 403 -17.14 11.85 11.33
CA LEU A 403 -18.12 10.81 11.64
C LEU A 403 -18.39 10.79 13.14
N ALA A 404 -19.65 10.84 13.53
CA ALA A 404 -20.06 10.63 14.91
C ALA A 404 -19.63 9.24 15.38
N ALA A 405 -18.96 9.18 16.53
CA ALA A 405 -18.44 7.96 17.12
C ALA A 405 -18.55 7.98 18.64
N ASN A 406 -18.33 6.83 19.25
CA ASN A 406 -18.26 6.71 20.70
C ASN A 406 -17.16 5.75 21.15
N ALA A 407 -16.68 5.94 22.38
CA ALA A 407 -15.53 5.23 22.94
C ALA A 407 -15.71 3.71 22.99
N THR A 408 -16.94 3.23 23.18
CA THR A 408 -17.25 1.78 23.30
C THR A 408 -17.33 1.06 21.96
N ALA A 409 -17.82 1.74 20.91
CA ALA A 409 -18.11 1.14 19.61
C ALA A 409 -17.15 1.61 18.51
N LEU A 410 -16.15 2.45 18.83
CA LEU A 410 -15.25 3.03 17.84
C LEU A 410 -14.69 1.97 16.88
N ASN A 411 -14.09 0.91 17.42
CA ASN A 411 -13.47 -0.16 16.61
C ASN A 411 -14.45 -0.84 15.63
N SER A 412 -15.73 -0.95 16.00
CA SER A 412 -16.77 -1.45 15.10
C SER A 412 -17.15 -0.44 14.01
N ILE A 413 -17.11 0.87 14.33
CA ILE A 413 -17.48 1.95 13.41
C ILE A 413 -16.38 2.26 12.39
N VAL A 414 -15.10 2.23 12.81
CA VAL A 414 -13.94 2.50 11.93
C VAL A 414 -13.47 1.27 11.14
N GLY A 415 -14.03 0.08 11.36
CA GLY A 415 -13.53 -1.18 10.78
C GLY A 415 -13.17 -1.11 9.28
N SER A 416 -14.02 -0.52 8.44
CA SER A 416 -13.76 -0.36 6.99
C SER A 416 -13.53 1.09 6.54
N LYS A 417 -13.29 2.01 7.47
CA LYS A 417 -13.07 3.44 7.19
C LYS A 417 -11.60 3.78 7.46
N GLN A 418 -11.11 4.88 6.90
CA GLN A 418 -9.73 5.33 7.10
C GLN A 418 -9.69 6.54 8.05
N PRO A 419 -9.59 6.32 9.37
CA PRO A 419 -9.41 7.42 10.30
C PRO A 419 -8.05 8.09 10.14
N VAL A 420 -8.03 9.42 10.25
CA VAL A 420 -6.81 10.21 10.14
C VAL A 420 -5.97 9.98 11.40
N ILE A 421 -4.69 9.69 11.20
CA ILE A 421 -3.73 9.49 12.28
C ILE A 421 -3.32 10.85 12.81
N GLY A 422 -3.55 11.06 14.11
CA GLY A 422 -3.20 12.27 14.84
C GLY A 422 -1.87 12.20 15.57
N GLY A 423 -1.24 11.03 15.59
CA GLY A 423 0.02 10.76 16.26
C GLY A 423 0.02 9.42 17.01
N HIS A 424 0.80 9.29 18.07
CA HIS A 424 0.95 8.07 18.86
C HIS A 424 1.34 8.38 20.31
N VAL A 425 1.13 7.40 21.19
CA VAL A 425 1.72 7.37 22.52
C VAL A 425 2.95 6.47 22.51
N ASP A 426 4.09 6.96 22.98
CA ASP A 426 5.35 6.22 23.13
C ASP A 426 5.13 5.01 24.05
N GLY A 427 5.40 3.80 23.54
CA GLY A 427 5.10 2.54 24.25
C GLY A 427 3.62 2.19 24.36
N GLY A 428 2.73 3.01 23.77
CA GLY A 428 1.28 2.80 23.70
C GLY A 428 0.84 2.44 22.29
N GLY A 429 -0.13 3.18 21.75
CA GLY A 429 -0.67 2.95 20.42
C GLY A 429 -1.01 4.23 19.64
N GLN A 430 -1.54 4.04 18.43
CA GLN A 430 -1.88 5.13 17.51
C GLN A 430 -3.06 5.97 18.02
N LEU A 431 -2.95 7.28 17.82
CA LEU A 431 -3.98 8.27 18.14
C LEU A 431 -4.73 8.67 16.87
N ASN A 432 -6.04 8.86 17.00
CA ASN A 432 -6.85 9.49 15.96
C ASN A 432 -7.27 10.90 16.37
N ILE A 433 -7.65 11.70 15.38
CA ILE A 433 -8.11 13.08 15.61
C ILE A 433 -9.61 13.05 15.89
N GLY A 434 -9.99 13.68 17.01
CA GLY A 434 -11.37 13.87 17.38
C GLY A 434 -11.74 15.34 17.49
N ARG A 435 -13.04 15.62 17.44
CA ARG A 435 -13.60 16.90 17.86
C ARG A 435 -14.91 16.74 18.64
N ILE A 436 -15.24 17.77 19.40
CA ILE A 436 -16.55 17.95 20.02
C ILE A 436 -17.02 19.39 19.87
N SER A 437 -18.33 19.60 19.94
CA SER A 437 -18.90 20.91 20.27
C SER A 437 -18.97 21.04 21.78
N TYR A 438 -18.31 22.05 22.34
CA TYR A 438 -18.26 22.32 23.78
C TYR A 438 -18.36 23.82 24.01
N ARG A 439 -19.36 24.26 24.80
CA ARG A 439 -19.62 25.69 25.08
C ARG A 439 -19.71 26.57 23.81
N SER A 440 -20.40 26.07 22.78
CA SER A 440 -20.62 26.76 21.50
C SER A 440 -19.36 27.00 20.65
N GLU A 441 -18.27 26.29 20.94
CA GLU A 441 -17.08 26.24 20.09
C GLU A 441 -16.69 24.79 19.79
N THR A 442 -15.89 24.60 18.75
CA THR A 442 -15.28 23.30 18.47
C THR A 442 -14.02 23.14 19.31
N LYS A 443 -13.85 21.97 19.94
CA LYS A 443 -12.59 21.56 20.56
C LYS A 443 -12.01 20.38 19.81
N ILE A 444 -10.74 20.49 19.43
CA ILE A 444 -9.97 19.45 18.73
C ILE A 444 -9.04 18.76 19.73
N GLY A 445 -8.85 17.44 19.55
CA GLY A 445 -7.96 16.67 20.41
C GLY A 445 -7.69 15.25 19.93
N ARG A 446 -7.25 14.40 20.86
CA ARG A 446 -6.86 13.02 20.57
C ARG A 446 -7.92 12.02 21.01
N ILE A 447 -8.02 10.92 20.25
CA ILE A 447 -8.80 9.72 20.58
C ILE A 447 -7.81 8.59 20.84
N LEU A 448 -7.94 7.91 21.98
CA LEU A 448 -7.12 6.73 22.31
C LEU A 448 -7.66 5.46 21.63
N ALA A 449 -7.67 5.43 20.29
CA ALA A 449 -8.33 4.38 19.52
C ALA A 449 -7.78 2.96 19.79
N TYR A 450 -6.50 2.86 20.18
CA TYR A 450 -5.87 1.60 20.56
C TYR A 450 -6.48 0.93 21.81
N ASN A 451 -7.23 1.67 22.65
CA ASN A 451 -7.91 1.13 23.81
C ASN A 451 -9.30 0.59 23.42
N VAL A 452 -9.37 -0.68 23.03
CA VAL A 452 -10.62 -1.33 22.58
C VAL A 452 -11.69 -1.27 23.67
N GLY A 453 -12.87 -0.73 23.32
CA GLY A 453 -14.00 -0.52 24.24
C GLY A 453 -13.85 0.68 25.18
N LYS A 454 -12.72 1.39 25.15
CA LYS A 454 -12.39 2.55 25.99
C LYS A 454 -11.66 3.64 25.19
N ALA A 455 -12.07 3.86 23.95
CA ALA A 455 -11.43 4.82 23.05
C ALA A 455 -11.83 6.27 23.38
N PHE A 456 -11.50 6.76 24.57
CA PHE A 456 -11.92 8.08 25.02
C PHE A 456 -11.27 9.23 24.23
N PHE A 457 -12.00 10.33 24.14
CA PHE A 457 -11.52 11.60 23.58
C PHE A 457 -11.00 12.53 24.69
N TYR A 458 -9.89 13.19 24.40
CA TYR A 458 -9.20 14.15 25.27
C TYR A 458 -8.88 15.43 24.53
N PHE A 459 -9.08 16.58 25.17
CA PHE A 459 -8.90 17.91 24.56
C PHE A 459 -8.42 18.95 25.58
N HIS A 460 -7.97 20.10 25.09
CA HIS A 460 -7.62 21.24 25.94
C HIS A 460 -8.87 22.02 26.35
N ASN A 461 -9.07 22.17 27.65
CA ASN A 461 -10.17 22.92 28.25
C ASN A 461 -9.62 23.97 29.24
N ASP A 462 -9.47 25.22 28.80
CA ASP A 462 -9.12 26.38 29.64
C ASP A 462 -7.94 26.13 30.61
N GLY A 463 -6.89 25.47 30.12
CA GLY A 463 -5.65 25.21 30.87
C GLY A 463 -5.65 23.88 31.65
N LYS A 464 -6.72 23.11 31.54
CA LYS A 464 -6.82 21.71 32.02
C LYS A 464 -7.08 20.76 30.85
N GLU A 465 -6.85 19.48 31.08
CA GLU A 465 -7.28 18.44 30.15
C GLU A 465 -8.76 18.13 30.37
N GLY A 466 -9.56 18.30 29.32
CA GLY A 466 -10.85 17.63 29.23
C GLY A 466 -10.61 16.16 28.93
N ALA A 467 -11.13 15.27 29.77
CA ALA A 467 -10.81 13.84 29.75
C ALA A 467 -12.06 12.96 29.72
N ASN A 468 -11.88 11.70 29.31
CA ASN A 468 -12.89 10.63 29.37
C ASN A 468 -14.20 10.94 28.63
N VAL A 469 -14.11 11.67 27.52
CA VAL A 469 -15.29 11.98 26.71
C VAL A 469 -15.68 10.75 25.89
N ASN A 470 -16.92 10.30 26.06
CA ASN A 470 -17.46 9.08 25.44
C ASN A 470 -17.99 9.31 24.02
N SER A 471 -18.44 10.51 23.69
CA SER A 471 -19.09 10.83 22.41
C SER A 471 -18.39 12.00 21.74
N TYR A 472 -18.01 11.81 20.49
CA TYR A 472 -17.19 12.75 19.73
C TYR A 472 -17.38 12.48 18.23
N GLU A 473 -16.85 13.36 17.41
CA GLU A 473 -16.66 13.07 15.99
C GLU A 473 -15.20 12.67 15.75
N ILE A 474 -14.97 11.65 14.92
CA ILE A 474 -13.64 11.24 14.46
C ILE A 474 -13.41 11.74 13.04
N LEU A 475 -12.21 12.24 12.76
CA LEU A 475 -11.82 12.66 11.43
C LEU A 475 -11.46 11.46 10.56
N LEU A 476 -12.09 11.34 9.40
CA LEU A 476 -11.84 10.32 8.40
C LEU A 476 -11.31 10.93 7.10
N TYR A 477 -10.56 10.14 6.34
CA TYR A 477 -10.05 10.51 5.02
C TYR A 477 -10.49 9.50 3.96
N GLY A 478 -11.18 9.96 2.91
CA GLY A 478 -11.73 9.12 1.85
C GLY A 478 -13.09 9.60 1.36
N ALA A 479 -13.73 8.87 0.44
CA ALA A 479 -15.09 9.20 0.02
C ALA A 479 -16.10 8.85 1.13
N ASP A 480 -16.99 9.80 1.43
CA ASP A 480 -18.12 9.57 2.31
C ASP A 480 -19.23 8.86 1.53
N VAL A 481 -19.36 7.55 1.69
CA VAL A 481 -20.37 6.72 1.02
C VAL A 481 -21.80 7.07 1.48
N ASN A 482 -21.96 7.83 2.57
CA ASN A 482 -23.26 8.15 3.16
C ASN A 482 -23.73 9.60 2.93
N ASN A 483 -22.89 10.50 2.40
CA ASN A 483 -23.30 11.88 2.13
C ASN A 483 -24.16 12.02 0.85
N ASP A 484 -24.27 11.00 0.02
CA ASP A 484 -25.17 10.99 -1.15
C ASP A 484 -26.66 10.87 -0.79
N ILE A 485 -27.03 10.74 0.50
CA ILE A 485 -28.43 10.64 0.97
C ILE A 485 -28.91 11.94 1.68
N ARG A 486 -28.04 12.94 1.91
CA ARG A 486 -28.39 14.12 2.73
C ARG A 486 -28.32 15.47 2.02
N SER A 487 -28.79 15.55 0.77
CA SER A 487 -29.05 16.85 0.12
C SER A 487 -30.51 17.08 -0.27
N GLU A 488 -31.46 16.44 0.42
CA GLU A 488 -32.84 16.90 0.46
C GLU A 488 -33.18 17.27 1.91
N ASN A 489 -33.74 18.47 2.09
CA ASN A 489 -34.24 19.08 3.32
C ASN A 489 -33.29 20.00 4.09
N PHE A 490 -33.19 21.25 3.62
CA PHE A 490 -33.28 22.42 4.50
C PHE A 490 -34.02 23.57 3.77
N LYS A 491 -35.24 23.87 4.22
CA LYS A 491 -35.81 25.23 4.20
C LYS A 491 -35.81 25.74 5.63
N PRO A 492 -35.37 26.99 5.84
CA PRO A 492 -36.22 27.92 6.58
C PRO A 492 -36.28 29.31 5.91
N TYR A 493 -37.51 29.81 5.80
CA TYR A 493 -38.03 31.02 5.13
C TYR A 493 -37.62 31.24 3.67
#